data_AF-A0A4Z1GYD6-F1
#
_entry.id   AF-A0A4Z1GYD6-F1
#
_cell.length_a   1.000
_cell.length_b   1.000
_cell.length_c   1.000
_cell.angle_alpha   90.00
_cell.angle_beta   90.00
_cell.angle_gamma   90.00
#
_symmetry.space_group_name_H-M   'P 1'
#
loop_
_entity.id
_entity.type
_entity.pdbx_description
1 polymer ?
#
loop_
_entity_poly.entity_id
_entity_poly.type
_entity_poly.pdbx_seq_one_letter_code
_entity_poly.pdbx_strand_id
1 'polypeptide(L)'
;MSTAPSVPPLDATSFTVREYISHILHNHYDVPKHEAEDLAGQWKYGRGSELRTFDVDTFRSIFGVEAGTLLFEYVRKEVGPSEAGSNEELAGEGAAQRAEKDIFGITPGLSIVYLTLGFSVAFAFTLGSAWGTASSAKIEALSLFTMLSFIGFLVCYLVYYFLRF
;
A
#
# COMPACT_ATOMS: atom_id res chain seq x y z
N MET A 1 -14.62 -15.21 30.52
CA MET A 1 -13.96 -13.88 30.47
C MET A 1 -12.57 -14.12 29.90
N SER A 2 -12.42 -14.03 28.58
CA SER A 2 -11.13 -14.27 27.92
C SER A 2 -10.45 -12.93 27.71
N THR A 3 -9.40 -12.68 28.49
CA THR A 3 -8.58 -11.48 28.37
C THR A 3 -7.77 -11.60 27.08
N ALA A 4 -7.96 -10.65 26.15
CA ALA A 4 -7.14 -10.58 24.95
C ALA A 4 -5.66 -10.49 25.39
N PRO A 5 -4.78 -11.36 24.85
CA PRO A 5 -3.39 -11.35 25.24
C PRO A 5 -2.79 -10.03 24.76
N SER A 6 -2.01 -9.36 25.61
CA SER A 6 -1.36 -8.12 25.22
C SER A 6 -0.37 -8.38 24.09
N VAL A 7 -0.31 -7.46 23.11
CA VAL A 7 0.62 -7.56 21.99
C VAL A 7 2.04 -7.71 22.53
N PRO A 8 2.81 -8.73 22.09
CA PRO A 8 4.15 -8.95 22.59
C PRO A 8 5.04 -7.72 22.32
N PRO A 9 5.93 -7.37 23.26
CA PRO A 9 6.90 -6.30 23.06
C PRO A 9 7.87 -6.64 21.93
N LEU A 10 8.55 -5.64 21.38
CA LEU A 10 9.37 -5.80 20.16
C LEU A 10 10.54 -6.78 20.36
N ASP A 11 11.07 -6.85 21.57
CA ASP A 11 12.15 -7.74 21.99
C ASP A 11 11.68 -9.13 22.41
N ALA A 12 10.37 -9.41 22.33
CA ALA A 12 9.81 -10.70 22.73
C ALA A 12 10.44 -11.85 21.95
N THR A 13 10.77 -12.92 22.67
CA THR A 13 11.36 -14.13 22.08
C THR A 13 10.37 -14.84 21.16
N SER A 14 10.89 -15.67 20.24
CA SER A 14 10.03 -16.46 19.36
C SER A 14 9.06 -17.36 20.13
N PHE A 15 9.47 -17.88 21.30
CA PHE A 15 8.60 -18.66 22.18
C PHE A 15 7.38 -17.84 22.64
N THR A 16 7.62 -16.63 23.17
CA THR A 16 6.55 -15.73 23.63
C THR A 16 5.59 -15.35 22.51
N VAL A 17 6.11 -15.17 21.29
CA VAL A 17 5.28 -14.88 20.11
C VAL A 17 4.42 -16.08 19.72
N ARG A 18 4.92 -17.31 19.84
CA ARG A 18 4.12 -18.51 19.59
C ARG A 18 2.99 -18.67 20.58
N GLU A 19 3.25 -18.44 21.87
CA GLU A 19 2.20 -18.47 22.89
C GLU A 19 1.11 -17.44 22.58
N TYR A 20 1.51 -16.23 22.19
CA TYR A 20 0.59 -15.18 21.76
C TYR A 20 -0.27 -15.61 20.55
N ILE A 21 0.35 -16.15 19.50
CA ILE A 21 -0.36 -16.61 18.29
C ILE A 21 -1.32 -17.76 18.61
N SER A 22 -0.88 -18.77 19.36
CA SER A 22 -1.73 -19.89 19.79
C SER A 22 -2.92 -19.40 20.60
N HIS A 23 -2.69 -18.44 21.49
CA HIS A 23 -3.76 -17.84 22.29
C HIS A 23 -4.78 -17.08 21.42
N ILE A 24 -4.35 -16.37 20.38
CA ILE A 24 -5.25 -15.71 19.42
C ILE A 24 -6.06 -16.76 18.65
N LEU A 25 -5.39 -17.75 18.05
CA LEU A 25 -6.05 -18.79 17.26
C LEU A 25 -7.11 -19.51 18.09
N HIS A 26 -6.79 -19.86 19.34
CA HIS A 26 -7.72 -20.58 20.21
C HIS A 26 -8.87 -19.69 20.71
N ASN A 27 -8.58 -18.48 21.24
CA ASN A 27 -9.61 -17.68 21.90
C ASN A 27 -10.43 -16.81 20.94
N HIS A 28 -9.84 -16.39 19.82
CA HIS A 28 -10.50 -15.48 18.88
C HIS A 28 -11.12 -16.21 17.70
N TYR A 29 -10.47 -17.28 17.22
CA TYR A 29 -10.91 -18.05 16.06
C TYR A 29 -11.45 -19.45 16.42
N ASP A 30 -11.57 -19.76 17.71
CA ASP A 30 -12.07 -21.05 18.24
C ASP A 30 -11.34 -22.28 17.68
N VAL A 31 -10.07 -22.11 17.28
CA VAL A 31 -9.24 -23.20 16.77
C VAL A 31 -8.93 -24.16 17.94
N PRO A 32 -9.04 -25.49 17.74
CA PRO A 32 -8.68 -26.45 18.76
C PRO A 32 -7.26 -26.20 19.28
N LYS A 33 -7.06 -26.27 20.61
CA LYS A 33 -5.79 -25.90 21.25
C LYS A 33 -4.56 -26.58 20.63
N HIS A 34 -4.67 -27.88 20.31
CA HIS A 34 -3.58 -28.64 19.69
C HIS A 34 -3.22 -28.10 18.29
N GLU A 35 -4.22 -27.78 17.48
CA GLU A 35 -4.05 -27.23 16.14
C GLU A 35 -3.51 -25.78 16.19
N ALA A 36 -3.96 -24.99 17.16
CA ALA A 36 -3.44 -23.65 17.40
C ALA A 36 -1.95 -23.66 17.80
N GLU A 37 -1.52 -24.62 18.62
CA GLU A 37 -0.11 -24.81 18.99
C GLU A 37 0.74 -25.27 17.80
N ASP A 38 0.22 -26.18 16.97
CA ASP A 38 0.89 -26.65 15.76
C ASP A 38 1.08 -25.53 14.72
N LEU A 39 0.05 -24.71 14.51
CA LEU A 39 0.09 -23.54 13.65
C LEU A 39 1.07 -22.49 14.19
N ALA A 40 0.99 -22.16 15.48
CA ALA A 40 1.94 -21.26 16.12
C ALA A 40 3.39 -21.80 16.03
N GLY A 41 3.57 -23.12 16.06
CA GLY A 41 4.85 -23.80 15.87
C GLY A 41 5.57 -23.48 14.55
N GLN A 42 4.84 -23.05 13.51
CA GLN A 42 5.43 -22.61 12.24
C GLN A 42 6.28 -21.35 12.39
N TRP A 43 6.06 -20.55 13.43
CA TRP A 43 6.83 -19.35 13.74
C TRP A 43 8.20 -19.69 14.37
N LYS A 44 9.14 -20.17 13.55
CA LYS A 44 10.39 -20.77 14.05
C LYS A 44 11.34 -19.77 14.73
N TYR A 45 11.61 -18.63 14.10
CA TYR A 45 12.68 -17.72 14.50
C TYR A 45 12.27 -16.26 14.69
N GLY A 46 11.06 -15.87 14.28
CA GLY A 46 10.63 -14.48 14.36
C GLY A 46 10.49 -14.00 15.81
N ARG A 47 10.83 -12.74 16.08
CA ARG A 47 10.61 -12.10 17.38
C ARG A 47 9.39 -11.18 17.29
N GLY A 48 9.08 -10.51 18.39
CA GLY A 48 7.97 -9.54 18.44
C GLY A 48 8.12 -8.40 17.41
N SER A 49 9.35 -8.04 17.06
CA SER A 49 9.66 -7.10 15.98
C SER A 49 9.15 -7.57 14.62
N GLU A 50 9.49 -8.81 14.24
CA GLU A 50 9.14 -9.41 12.96
C GLU A 50 7.63 -9.60 12.84
N LEU A 51 6.94 -9.86 13.95
CA LEU A 51 5.48 -9.92 13.99
C LEU A 51 4.83 -8.62 13.47
N ARG A 52 5.47 -7.45 13.69
CA ARG A 52 4.94 -6.13 13.26
C ARG A 52 5.50 -5.69 11.90
N THR A 53 6.70 -6.15 11.56
CA THR A 53 7.39 -5.76 10.31
C THR A 53 6.99 -6.63 9.12
N PHE A 54 6.69 -7.92 9.33
CA PHE A 54 6.35 -8.83 8.26
C PHE A 54 5.04 -8.44 7.57
N ASP A 55 5.00 -8.73 6.28
CA ASP A 55 3.88 -8.52 5.38
C ASP A 55 2.95 -9.71 5.33
N VAL A 56 1.76 -9.47 4.80
CA VAL A 56 0.71 -10.48 4.67
C VAL A 56 1.20 -11.71 3.89
N ASP A 57 2.03 -11.54 2.87
CA ASP A 57 2.55 -12.64 2.08
C ASP A 57 3.51 -13.53 2.89
N THR A 58 4.33 -12.95 3.77
CA THR A 58 5.16 -13.72 4.70
C THR A 58 4.33 -14.47 5.71
N PHE A 59 3.29 -13.84 6.27
CA PHE A 59 2.35 -14.54 7.17
C PHE A 59 1.66 -15.71 6.47
N ARG A 60 1.20 -15.51 5.23
CA ARG A 60 0.60 -16.58 4.41
C ARG A 60 1.58 -17.70 4.10
N SER A 61 2.85 -17.36 3.87
CA SER A 61 3.90 -18.35 3.63
C SER A 61 4.23 -19.19 4.86
N ILE A 62 4.08 -18.63 6.07
CA ILE A 62 4.41 -19.32 7.32
C ILE A 62 3.22 -20.15 7.83
N PHE A 63 2.02 -19.57 7.86
CA PHE A 63 0.85 -20.17 8.47
C PHE A 63 -0.16 -20.74 7.47
N GLY A 64 0.06 -20.53 6.17
CA GLY A 64 -0.92 -20.83 5.13
C GLY A 64 -1.81 -19.63 4.80
N VAL A 65 -2.48 -19.70 3.65
CA VAL A 65 -3.24 -18.57 3.08
C VAL A 65 -4.33 -18.07 4.04
N GLU A 66 -5.07 -18.98 4.64
CA GLU A 66 -6.19 -18.67 5.54
C GLU A 66 -5.71 -18.12 6.88
N ALA A 67 -5.02 -18.96 7.68
CA ALA A 67 -4.55 -18.57 9.02
C ALA A 67 -3.58 -17.37 8.98
N GLY A 68 -2.72 -17.29 7.96
CA GLY A 68 -1.79 -16.17 7.80
C GLY A 68 -2.49 -14.84 7.52
N THR A 69 -3.58 -14.84 6.73
CA THR A 69 -4.34 -13.61 6.47
C THR A 69 -5.06 -13.13 7.73
N LEU A 70 -5.70 -14.06 8.46
CA LEU A 70 -6.41 -13.76 9.70
C LEU A 70 -5.48 -13.20 10.78
N LEU A 71 -4.33 -13.85 11.00
CA LEU A 71 -3.33 -13.41 11.98
C LEU A 71 -2.74 -12.04 11.64
N PHE A 72 -2.46 -11.79 10.35
CA PHE A 72 -1.95 -10.49 9.92
C PHE A 72 -2.95 -9.37 10.21
N GLU A 73 -4.22 -9.57 9.88
CA GLU A 73 -5.28 -8.59 10.14
C GLU A 73 -5.44 -8.32 11.64
N TYR A 74 -5.45 -9.38 12.46
CA TYR A 74 -5.54 -9.27 13.91
C TYR A 74 -4.37 -8.46 14.49
N VAL A 75 -3.14 -8.79 14.12
CA VAL A 75 -1.94 -8.08 14.59
C VAL A 75 -1.96 -6.61 14.18
N ARG A 76 -2.37 -6.28 12.95
CA ARG A 76 -2.45 -4.89 12.48
C ARG A 76 -3.50 -4.08 13.25
N LYS A 77 -4.64 -4.71 13.55
CA LYS A 77 -5.72 -4.09 14.33
C LYS A 77 -5.31 -3.81 15.78
N GLU A 78 -4.63 -4.75 16.42
CA GLU A 78 -4.17 -4.63 17.82
C GLU A 78 -2.95 -3.71 17.98
N VAL A 79 -2.04 -3.71 17.00
CA VAL A 79 -0.87 -2.82 17.03
C VAL A 79 -1.31 -1.36 16.85
N GLY A 80 -2.38 -1.11 16.09
CA GLY A 80 -2.93 0.21 15.83
C GLY A 80 -1.94 1.20 15.18
N PRO A 81 -2.39 2.14 14.36
CA PRO A 81 -1.57 3.29 14.07
C PRO A 81 -1.43 4.09 15.36
N SER A 82 -0.24 4.09 15.97
CA SER A 82 0.15 5.21 16.82
C SER A 82 0.19 6.45 15.92
N GLU A 83 -0.96 7.12 15.82
CA GLU A 83 -1.22 8.41 15.19
C GLU A 83 -0.67 8.63 13.76
N ALA A 84 -1.51 8.33 12.76
CA ALA A 84 -1.90 9.28 11.70
C ALA A 84 -2.79 8.58 10.66
N GLY A 85 -4.07 8.99 10.60
CA GLY A 85 -4.90 8.86 9.40
C GLY A 85 -5.91 7.71 9.37
N SER A 86 -7.05 7.93 10.02
CA SER A 86 -8.41 7.49 9.62
C SER A 86 -8.62 7.59 8.08
N ASN A 87 -9.28 6.68 7.34
CA ASN A 87 -10.40 5.78 7.61
C ASN A 87 -10.39 4.56 6.66
N GLU A 88 -11.13 3.54 7.07
CA GLU A 88 -11.60 2.37 6.33
C GLU A 88 -12.07 2.64 4.89
N GLU A 89 -11.83 1.68 3.99
CA GLU A 89 -12.97 0.98 3.37
C GLU A 89 -12.57 -0.45 2.98
N LEU A 90 -13.29 -1.41 3.56
CA LEU A 90 -13.29 -2.83 3.26
C LEU A 90 -13.87 -3.08 1.86
N ALA A 91 -13.11 -3.72 0.97
CA ALA A 91 -13.67 -4.64 -0.02
C ALA A 91 -12.58 -5.57 -0.57
N GLY A 92 -12.73 -6.83 -0.21
CA GLY A 92 -12.58 -8.00 -1.07
C GLY A 92 -11.58 -7.99 -2.23
N GLU A 93 -10.70 -8.99 -2.15
CA GLU A 93 -10.45 -9.92 -3.25
C GLU A 93 -9.37 -9.55 -4.28
N GLY A 94 -8.46 -10.52 -4.49
CA GLY A 94 -7.79 -10.66 -5.78
C GLY A 94 -6.43 -9.98 -5.91
N ALA A 95 -5.41 -10.69 -5.43
CA ALA A 95 -4.15 -10.92 -6.14
C ALA A 95 -3.70 -9.85 -7.16
N ALA A 96 -2.75 -9.01 -6.76
CA ALA A 96 -1.55 -8.73 -7.55
C ALA A 96 -0.75 -7.67 -6.82
N GLN A 97 0.38 -8.11 -6.28
CA GLN A 97 1.61 -7.34 -6.08
C GLN A 97 1.48 -6.04 -5.29
N ARG A 98 2.36 -5.91 -4.29
CA ARG A 98 2.93 -4.63 -3.86
C ARG A 98 3.34 -3.78 -5.08
N ALA A 99 2.39 -3.06 -5.66
CA ALA A 99 2.66 -1.82 -6.33
C ALA A 99 2.76 -0.83 -5.18
N GLU A 100 4.00 -0.62 -4.74
CA GLU A 100 4.41 0.56 -3.99
C GLU A 100 3.68 1.75 -4.64
N LYS A 101 2.65 2.24 -3.96
CA LYS A 101 1.86 3.37 -4.44
C LYS A 101 2.83 4.55 -4.49
N ASP A 102 2.86 5.27 -5.61
CA ASP A 102 3.68 6.48 -5.74
C ASP A 102 3.31 7.48 -4.63
N ILE A 103 4.11 8.54 -4.42
CA ILE A 103 3.90 9.62 -3.42
C ILE A 103 2.45 10.16 -3.36
N PHE A 104 1.70 10.02 -4.44
CA PHE A 104 0.30 10.45 -4.55
C PHE A 104 -0.74 9.34 -4.30
N GLY A 105 -0.35 8.15 -3.83
CA GLY A 105 -1.25 7.03 -3.56
C GLY A 105 -1.76 6.30 -4.81
N ILE A 106 -1.21 6.64 -5.99
CA ILE A 106 -1.65 6.15 -7.30
C ILE A 106 -0.72 5.04 -7.81
N THR A 107 -1.22 4.16 -8.67
CA THR A 107 -0.41 3.13 -9.35
C THR A 107 0.84 3.76 -9.99
N PRO A 108 2.03 3.18 -9.77
CA PRO A 108 3.28 3.71 -10.32
C PRO A 108 3.18 3.86 -11.84
N GLY A 109 3.54 5.05 -12.32
CA GLY A 109 3.45 5.44 -13.73
C GLY A 109 2.12 6.07 -14.18
N LEU A 110 1.06 6.02 -13.38
CA LEU A 110 -0.18 6.76 -13.67
C LEU A 110 -0.13 8.17 -13.07
N SER A 111 0.66 8.37 -12.01
CA SER A 111 0.95 9.69 -11.43
C SER A 111 1.66 10.62 -12.43
N ILE A 112 2.68 10.14 -13.16
CA ILE A 112 3.40 10.94 -14.16
C ILE A 112 2.49 11.36 -15.33
N VAL A 113 1.53 10.51 -15.71
CA VAL A 113 0.55 10.81 -16.77
C VAL A 113 -0.40 11.92 -16.31
N TYR A 114 -0.90 11.87 -15.08
CA TYR A 114 -1.75 12.95 -14.56
C TYR A 114 -1.01 14.26 -14.33
N LEU A 115 0.25 14.20 -13.88
CA LEU A 115 1.08 15.39 -13.69
C LEU A 115 1.30 16.08 -15.05
N THR A 116 1.72 15.33 -16.07
CA THR A 116 1.95 15.87 -17.41
C THR A 116 0.65 16.38 -18.06
N LEU A 117 -0.48 15.72 -17.82
CA LEU A 117 -1.80 16.21 -18.22
C LEU A 117 -2.15 17.54 -17.54
N GLY A 118 -1.94 17.64 -16.22
CA GLY A 118 -2.21 18.84 -15.44
C GLY A 118 -1.39 20.05 -15.94
N PHE A 119 -0.09 19.85 -16.20
CA PHE A 119 0.75 20.87 -16.82
C PHE A 119 0.23 21.27 -18.21
N SER A 120 -0.12 20.30 -19.05
CA SER A 120 -0.65 20.58 -20.40
C SER A 120 -1.91 21.44 -20.34
N VAL A 121 -2.83 21.17 -19.41
CA VAL A 121 -4.07 21.96 -19.23
C VAL A 121 -3.76 23.36 -18.71
N ALA A 122 -2.84 23.50 -17.75
CA ALA A 122 -2.45 24.80 -17.21
C ALA A 122 -1.78 25.68 -18.28
N PHE A 123 -0.90 25.10 -19.12
CA PHE A 123 -0.27 25.83 -20.23
C PHE A 123 -1.29 26.21 -21.32
N ALA A 124 -2.24 25.33 -21.65
CA ALA A 124 -3.32 25.67 -22.58
C ALA A 124 -4.22 26.81 -22.04
N PHE A 125 -4.54 26.81 -20.75
CA PHE A 125 -5.35 27.86 -20.11
C PHE A 125 -4.61 29.21 -20.05
N THR A 126 -3.31 29.20 -19.72
CA THR A 126 -2.48 30.41 -19.73
C THR A 126 -2.29 30.97 -21.15
N LEU A 127 -2.17 30.11 -22.16
CA LEU A 127 -2.11 30.54 -23.56
C LEU A 127 -3.45 31.15 -24.02
N GLY A 128 -4.57 30.52 -23.65
CA GLY A 128 -5.91 31.02 -23.98
C GLY A 128 -6.24 32.35 -23.29
N SER A 129 -5.82 32.53 -22.04
CA SER A 129 -6.00 33.81 -21.33
C SER A 129 -5.05 34.92 -21.81
N ALA A 130 -3.89 34.56 -22.37
CA ALA A 130 -2.95 35.51 -22.98
C ALA A 130 -3.33 35.93 -24.41
N TRP A 131 -4.30 35.26 -25.03
CA TRP A 131 -4.76 35.51 -26.39
C TRP A 131 -5.53 36.84 -26.47
N GLY A 132 -4.81 37.93 -26.72
CA GLY A 132 -5.38 39.28 -26.89
C GLY A 132 -4.75 40.37 -26.01
N THR A 133 -3.93 39.99 -25.02
CA THR A 133 -3.29 40.95 -24.09
C THR A 133 -1.76 40.86 -24.07
N ALA A 134 -1.18 39.77 -24.56
CA ALA A 134 0.26 39.51 -24.49
C ALA A 134 1.03 39.93 -25.75
N SER A 135 2.33 40.16 -25.61
CA SER A 135 3.25 40.41 -26.74
C SER A 135 3.47 39.13 -27.56
N SER A 136 3.74 39.30 -28.86
CA SER A 136 3.95 38.17 -29.80
C SER A 136 5.00 37.17 -29.31
N ALA A 137 6.11 37.64 -28.76
CA ALA A 137 7.17 36.78 -28.22
C ALA A 137 6.73 35.93 -27.01
N LYS A 138 5.82 36.42 -26.17
CA LYS A 138 5.29 35.65 -25.03
C LYS A 138 4.32 34.57 -25.50
N ILE A 139 3.50 34.88 -26.50
CA ILE A 139 2.57 33.93 -27.10
C ILE A 139 3.36 32.81 -27.80
N GLU A 140 4.44 33.15 -28.51
CA GLU A 140 5.32 32.18 -29.16
C GLU A 140 5.98 31.25 -28.13
N ALA A 141 6.56 31.81 -27.06
CA ALA A 141 7.15 31.01 -25.99
C ALA A 141 6.12 30.08 -25.32
N LEU A 142 4.95 30.60 -24.94
CA LEU A 142 3.87 29.80 -24.34
C LEU A 142 3.36 28.71 -25.29
N SER A 143 3.27 29.00 -26.59
CA SER A 143 2.88 28.01 -27.60
C SER A 143 3.89 26.85 -27.68
N LEU A 144 5.19 27.13 -27.66
CA LEU A 144 6.24 26.10 -27.64
C LEU A 144 6.17 25.25 -26.36
N PHE A 145 5.97 25.87 -25.20
CA PHE A 145 5.81 25.14 -23.93
C PHE A 145 4.57 24.24 -23.92
N THR A 146 3.44 24.73 -24.44
CA THR A 146 2.22 23.92 -24.57
C THR A 146 2.43 22.73 -25.49
N MET A 147 3.08 22.92 -26.64
CA MET A 147 3.38 21.82 -27.58
C MET A 147 4.32 20.79 -26.96
N LEU A 148 5.40 21.23 -26.30
CA LEU A 148 6.37 20.34 -25.68
C LEU A 148 5.74 19.55 -24.51
N SER A 149 4.90 20.20 -23.70
CA SER A 149 4.16 19.55 -22.62
C SER A 149 3.16 18.51 -23.16
N PHE A 150 2.47 18.82 -24.27
CA PHE A 150 1.52 17.90 -24.90
C PHE A 150 2.21 16.69 -25.52
N ILE A 151 3.34 16.89 -26.20
CA ILE A 151 4.17 15.79 -26.72
C ILE A 151 4.68 14.92 -25.58
N GLY A 152 5.16 15.52 -24.48
CA GLY A 152 5.57 14.80 -23.28
C GLY A 152 4.43 13.96 -22.69
N PHE A 153 3.22 14.52 -22.60
CA PHE A 153 2.03 13.77 -22.20
C PHE A 153 1.74 12.59 -23.14
N LEU A 154 1.78 12.79 -24.46
CA LEU A 154 1.57 11.71 -25.43
C LEU A 154 2.61 10.60 -25.31
N VAL A 155 3.88 10.94 -25.14
CA VAL A 155 4.96 9.95 -24.95
C VAL A 155 4.73 9.18 -23.64
N CYS A 156 4.44 9.86 -22.53
CA CYS A 156 4.14 9.21 -21.25
C CYS A 156 2.90 8.32 -21.34
N TYR A 157 1.85 8.78 -22.02
CA TYR A 157 0.62 8.03 -22.24
C TYR A 157 0.88 6.77 -23.08
N LEU A 158 1.62 6.90 -24.19
CA LEU A 158 1.97 5.78 -25.05
C LEU A 158 2.85 4.76 -24.33
N VAL A 159 3.88 5.20 -23.62
CA VAL A 159 4.75 4.31 -22.83
C VAL A 159 3.94 3.59 -21.74
N TYR A 160 3.05 4.29 -21.04
CA TYR A 160 2.23 3.66 -20.00
C TYR A 160 1.28 2.59 -20.56
N TYR A 161 0.60 2.87 -21.67
CA TYR A 161 -0.42 1.97 -22.23
C TYR A 161 0.14 0.88 -23.16
N PHE A 162 1.23 1.13 -23.90
CA PHE A 162 1.78 0.19 -24.88
C PHE A 162 2.99 -0.61 -24.37
N LEU A 163 3.77 -0.11 -23.40
CA LEU A 163 4.97 -0.80 -22.90
C LEU A 163 4.71 -1.71 -21.69
N ARG A 164 3.46 -1.77 -21.20
CA ARG A 164 3.03 -2.69 -20.14
C ARG A 164 2.65 -4.06 -20.75
N PHE A 165 3.67 -4.82 -21.18
CA PHE A 165 3.57 -6.22 -21.61
C PHE A 165 4.21 -7.13 -20.56
#